data_AF-A0A2V8MC88-F1
#
_entry.id   AF-A0A2V8MC88-F1
#
_cell.length_a   1.000
_cell.length_b   1.000
_cell.length_c   1.000
_cell.angle_alpha   90.00
_cell.angle_beta   90.00
_cell.angle_gamma   90.00
#
_symmetry.space_group_name_H-M   'P 1'
#
loop_
_entity.id
_entity.type
_entity.pdbx_description
1 polymer ?
#
loop_
_entity_poly.entity_id
_entity_poly.type
_entity_poly.pdbx_seq_one_letter_code
_entity_poly.pdbx_strand_id
1 'polypeptide(L)'
;MKNVSVVSFARNIRPLFRDEYINYVKPMNILLDQYTYMSNAANNHQNAKRVYDSLTGKTKPRMPIDRPYWTKDELDLFKNWMNGGYKP
;
A
#
# COMPACT_ATOMS: atom_id res chain seq x y z
N MET A 1 -1.64 -27.49 -7.01
CA MET A 1 -1.28 -26.05 -6.85
C MET A 1 -2.33 -25.43 -5.96
N LYS A 2 -1.97 -24.86 -4.79
CA LYS A 2 -2.93 -24.11 -3.99
C LYS A 2 -3.37 -22.92 -4.83
N ASN A 3 -4.68 -22.75 -5.04
CA ASN A 3 -5.24 -21.52 -5.60
C ASN A 3 -4.86 -20.38 -4.66
N VAL A 4 -3.75 -19.69 -4.93
CA VAL A 4 -3.43 -18.44 -4.27
C VAL A 4 -4.45 -17.46 -4.80
N SER A 5 -5.50 -17.20 -4.02
CA SER A 5 -6.48 -16.18 -4.32
C SER A 5 -5.75 -14.89 -4.66
N VAL A 6 -5.99 -14.38 -5.86
CA VAL A 6 -5.33 -13.18 -6.36
C VAL A 6 -5.63 -12.02 -5.42
N VAL A 7 -4.59 -11.40 -4.87
CA VAL A 7 -4.72 -10.21 -4.02
C VAL A 7 -5.05 -9.02 -4.92
N SER A 8 -6.16 -8.33 -4.66
CA SER A 8 -6.60 -7.16 -5.42
C SER A 8 -6.56 -5.87 -4.61
N PHE A 9 -6.38 -4.74 -5.29
CA PHE A 9 -6.30 -3.45 -4.64
C PHE A 9 -7.61 -3.11 -3.92
N ALA A 10 -8.73 -3.12 -4.64
CA ALA A 10 -10.04 -2.72 -4.12
C ALA A 10 -10.51 -3.61 -2.95
N ARG A 11 -10.28 -4.93 -3.02
CA ARG A 11 -10.76 -5.88 -2.01
C ARG A 11 -9.82 -6.02 -0.82
N ASN A 12 -8.50 -6.03 -1.06
CA ASN A 12 -7.54 -6.46 -0.05
C ASN A 12 -6.63 -5.34 0.45
N ILE A 13 -6.26 -4.37 -0.41
CA ILE A 13 -5.28 -3.35 -0.06
C ILE A 13 -5.94 -2.05 0.39
N ARG A 14 -6.94 -1.60 -0.37
CA ARG A 14 -7.66 -0.35 -0.12
C ARG A 14 -8.26 -0.31 1.29
N PRO A 15 -8.90 -1.37 1.81
CA PRO A 15 -9.47 -1.34 3.17
C PRO A 15 -8.45 -1.26 4.31
N LEU A 16 -7.17 -1.57 4.06
CA LEU A 16 -6.11 -1.44 5.07
C LEU A 16 -5.74 0.03 5.32
N PHE A 17 -6.02 0.90 4.36
CA PHE A 17 -5.83 2.33 4.51
C PHE A 17 -7.06 2.94 5.16
N ARG A 18 -6.91 3.38 6.41
CA ARG A 18 -7.95 4.10 7.15
C ARG A 18 -8.15 5.50 6.57
N ASP A 19 -9.41 5.96 6.53
CA ASP A 19 -9.78 7.25 5.92
C ASP A 19 -9.04 8.43 6.53
N GLU A 20 -8.78 8.43 7.84
CA GLU A 20 -8.01 9.48 8.50
C GLU A 20 -6.58 9.55 7.97
N TYR A 21 -5.98 8.39 7.69
CA TYR A 21 -4.63 8.33 7.14
C TYR A 21 -4.58 8.81 5.69
N ILE A 22 -5.56 8.40 4.87
CA ILE A 22 -5.71 8.90 3.49
C ILE A 22 -5.85 10.41 3.49
N ASN A 23 -6.74 10.96 4.33
CA ASN A 23 -6.98 12.39 4.41
C ASN A 23 -5.74 13.17 4.87
N TYR A 24 -4.94 12.58 5.77
CA TYR A 24 -3.69 13.20 6.23
C TYR A 24 -2.65 13.33 5.11
N VAL A 25 -2.48 12.31 4.25
CA VAL A 25 -1.42 12.30 3.23
C VAL A 25 -1.86 12.83 1.86
N LYS A 26 -3.16 12.91 1.60
CA LYS A 26 -3.72 13.38 0.32
C LYS A 26 -3.26 14.80 -0.05
N PRO A 27 -3.18 15.79 0.87
CA PRO A 27 -2.60 17.11 0.60
C PRO A 27 -1.12 17.08 0.17
N MET A 28 -0.40 15.99 0.45
CA MET A 28 0.99 15.77 0.03
C MET A 28 1.09 15.06 -1.33
N ASN A 29 -0.01 14.96 -2.08
CA ASN A 29 -0.13 14.21 -3.34
C ASN A 29 0.17 12.71 -3.22
N ILE A 30 -0.05 12.13 -2.03
CA ILE A 30 0.01 10.68 -1.82
C ILE A 30 -1.42 10.13 -1.84
N LEU A 31 -1.81 9.53 -2.96
CA LEU A 31 -3.20 9.13 -3.22
C LEU A 31 -3.42 7.66 -2.89
N LEU A 32 -3.42 7.33 -1.59
CA LEU A 32 -3.57 5.94 -1.09
C LEU A 32 -4.93 5.30 -1.44
N ASP A 33 -5.89 6.11 -1.88
CA ASP A 33 -7.23 5.73 -2.33
C ASP A 33 -7.35 5.47 -3.83
N GLN A 34 -6.36 5.84 -4.61
CA GLN A 34 -6.43 5.78 -6.05
C GLN A 34 -5.63 4.60 -6.58
N TYR A 35 -6.33 3.61 -7.13
CA TYR A 35 -5.69 2.46 -7.78
C TYR A 35 -4.70 2.89 -8.86
N THR A 36 -5.07 3.85 -9.70
CA THR A 36 -4.23 4.36 -10.79
C THR A 36 -2.92 4.99 -10.28
N TYR A 37 -2.95 5.65 -9.12
CA TYR A 37 -1.74 6.17 -8.46
C TYR A 37 -0.90 5.04 -7.88
N MET A 38 -1.53 4.14 -7.12
CA MET A 38 -0.84 3.07 -6.39
C MET A 38 -0.22 2.02 -7.31
N SER A 39 -0.90 1.67 -8.41
CA SER A 39 -0.44 0.71 -9.42
C SER A 39 0.39 1.32 -10.54
N ASN A 40 0.56 2.65 -10.59
CA ASN A 40 1.23 3.36 -11.69
C ASN A 40 2.57 2.72 -12.05
N ALA A 41 2.71 2.19 -13.26
CA ALA A 41 3.91 1.48 -13.71
C ALA A 41 5.14 2.39 -13.92
N ALA A 42 4.95 3.71 -13.97
CA ALA A 42 6.04 4.67 -14.13
C ALA A 42 7.12 4.45 -13.06
N ASN A 43 8.39 4.54 -13.49
CA ASN A 43 9.57 4.30 -12.64
C ASN A 43 9.49 2.97 -11.87
N ASN A 44 9.00 1.91 -12.54
CA ASN A 44 8.83 0.58 -11.96
C ASN A 44 7.97 0.63 -10.68
N HIS A 45 6.70 1.05 -10.78
CA HIS A 45 5.75 1.05 -9.65
C HIS A 45 6.27 1.76 -8.40
N GLN A 46 6.91 2.91 -8.59
CA GLN A 46 7.62 3.61 -7.51
C GLN A 46 6.70 4.04 -6.36
N ASN A 47 5.44 4.40 -6.66
CA ASN A 47 4.50 4.87 -5.64
C ASN A 47 4.20 3.79 -4.59
N ALA A 48 3.77 2.60 -5.02
CA ALA A 48 3.55 1.47 -4.10
C ALA A 48 4.83 1.07 -3.36
N LYS A 49 6.00 1.09 -4.01
CA LYS A 49 7.28 0.79 -3.37
C LYS A 49 7.61 1.79 -2.25
N ARG A 50 7.42 3.10 -2.49
CA ARG A 50 7.62 4.14 -1.47
C ARG A 50 6.68 3.96 -0.28
N VAL A 51 5.40 3.68 -0.54
CA VAL A 51 4.42 3.41 0.52
C VAL A 51 4.84 2.20 1.35
N TYR A 52 5.24 1.09 0.71
CA TYR A 52 5.71 -0.10 1.41
C TYR A 52 6.98 0.16 2.24
N ASP A 53 7.95 0.89 1.69
CA ASP A 53 9.18 1.26 2.39
C ASP A 53 8.87 2.13 3.63
N SER A 54 7.88 3.03 3.54
CA SER A 54 7.42 3.84 4.66
C SER A 54 6.69 3.00 5.73
N LEU A 55 5.86 2.03 5.35
CA LEU A 55 5.14 1.15 6.29
C LEU A 55 6.08 0.20 7.04
N THR A 56 7.12 -0.29 6.35
CA THR A 56 8.16 -1.15 6.93
C THR A 56 9.21 -0.37 7.74
N GLY A 57 9.23 0.96 7.61
CA GLY A 57 10.18 1.83 8.30
C GLY A 57 11.57 1.86 7.68
N LYS A 58 11.71 1.35 6.43
CA LYS A 58 12.92 1.48 5.62
C LYS A 58 13.20 2.94 5.24
N THR A 59 12.14 3.75 5.11
CA THR A 59 12.24 5.21 5.04
C THR A 59 11.72 5.84 6.33
N LYS A 60 12.20 7.07 6.62
CA LYS A 60 11.76 7.88 7.76
C LYS A 60 11.03 9.14 7.27
N PRO A 61 9.99 9.61 7.98
CA PRO A 61 9.36 8.96 9.14
C PRO A 61 8.69 7.62 8.76
N ARG A 62 8.65 6.68 9.71
CA ARG A 62 7.91 5.41 9.51
C ARG A 62 6.42 5.75 9.56
N MET A 63 5.66 5.17 8.64
CA MET A 63 4.21 5.36 8.58
C MET A 63 3.47 4.15 9.16
N PRO A 64 2.25 4.35 9.68
CA PRO A 64 1.60 5.64 9.95
C PRO A 64 2.23 6.37 11.17
N ILE A 65 2.28 7.71 11.12
CA ILE A 65 2.77 8.56 12.23
C ILE A 65 1.70 8.63 13.32
N ASP A 66 2.10 8.56 14.59
CA ASP A 66 1.23 8.65 15.78
C ASP A 66 0.05 7.67 15.76
N ARG A 67 0.24 6.51 15.14
CA ARG A 67 -0.77 5.45 15.01
C ARG A 67 -0.08 4.09 15.09
N PRO A 68 -0.85 3.02 15.41
CA PRO A 68 -0.31 1.66 15.36
C PRO A 68 0.26 1.33 13.98
N TYR A 69 1.42 0.68 13.96
CA TYR A 69 1.98 0.15 12.72
C TYR A 69 1.17 -1.02 12.19
N TRP A 70 1.28 -1.23 10.88
CA TRP A 70 0.73 -2.42 10.25
C TRP A 70 1.36 -3.68 10.84
N THR A 71 0.51 -4.68 11.05
CA THR A 71 0.89 -6.04 11.41
C THR A 71 1.68 -6.69 10.28
N LYS A 72 2.35 -7.81 10.60
CA LYS A 72 3.09 -8.58 9.59
C LYS A 72 2.18 -9.07 8.47
N ASP A 73 0.96 -9.51 8.80
CA ASP A 73 0.02 -10.05 7.81
C ASP A 73 -0.48 -8.97 6.84
N GLU A 74 -0.70 -7.74 7.33
CA GLU A 74 -1.06 -6.59 6.48
C GLU A 74 0.09 -6.20 5.53
N LEU A 75 1.33 -6.22 6.04
CA LEU A 75 2.52 -5.98 5.22
C LEU A 75 2.72 -7.07 4.16
N ASP A 76 2.53 -8.33 4.54
CA ASP A 76 2.61 -9.47 3.62
C ASP A 76 1.52 -9.40 2.55
N LEU A 77 0.30 -9.00 2.92
CA LEU A 77 -0.80 -8.80 1.97
C LEU A 77 -0.46 -7.72 0.93
N PHE A 78 0.09 -6.58 1.38
CA PHE A 78 0.56 -5.52 0.50
C PHE A 78 1.68 -6.00 -0.43
N LYS A 79 2.67 -6.72 0.12
CA LYS A 79 3.80 -7.24 -0.65
C LYS A 79 3.33 -8.26 -1.70
N ASN A 80 2.37 -9.11 -1.35
CA ASN A 80 1.77 -10.08 -2.26
C ASN A 80 1.00 -9.39 -3.40
N TRP A 81 0.29 -8.29 -3.14
CA TRP A 81 -0.32 -7.50 -4.19
C TRP A 81 0.71 -6.89 -5.16
N MET A 82 1.81 -6.34 -4.64
CA MET A 82 2.90 -5.82 -5.48
C MET A 82 3.56 -6.91 -6.33
N ASN A 83 3.79 -8.09 -5.75
CA ASN A 83 4.38 -9.24 -6.44
C ASN A 83 3.39 -9.89 -7.43
N GLY A 84 2.08 -9.81 -7.15
CA GLY A 84 0.99 -10.33 -7.97
C GLY A 84 0.62 -9.46 -9.18
N GLY A 85 1.40 -8.43 -9.47
CA GLY A 85 1.20 -7.56 -10.62
C GLY A 85 0.17 -6.46 -10.42
N TYR A 86 0.02 -5.96 -9.18
CA TYR A 86 -0.76 -4.77 -8.85
C TYR A 86 -2.22 -4.85 -9.33
N LYS A 87 -2.92 -5.96 -9.05
CA LYS A 87 -4.27 -6.18 -9.56
C LYS A 87 -5.28 -5.15 -9.01
N PRO A 88 -6.26 -4.70 -9.81
CA PRO A 88 -7.28 -3.73 -9.39
C PRO A 88 -8.20 -4.32 -8.32
#